data_AF-A0A8J8FTH4-F1
#
_entry.id   AF-A0A8J8FTH4-F1
#
_cell.length_a   1.000
_cell.length_b   1.000
_cell.length_c   1.000
_cell.angle_alpha   90.00
_cell.angle_beta   90.00
_cell.angle_gamma   90.00
#
_symmetry.space_group_name_H-M   'P 1'
#
loop_
_entity.id
_entity.type
_entity.pdbx_description
1 polymer ?
#
loop_
_entity_poly.entity_id
_entity_poly.type
_entity_poly.pdbx_seq_one_letter_code
_entity_poly.pdbx_strand_id
1 'polypeptide(L)'
;MTKSSIKIRLAAQKIQAGEVIAYPTEAVYGLGCDPLNEEAVLNLLALKKRSIDKGLILIASSLTQLEPYLQLNDEIRSKVQATWPGPVTWIIPAQTWVPQWLTGQHSSLAVRVTAHPIAK
;
A
#
# COMPACT_ATOMS: atom_id res chain seq x y z
N MET A 1 0.63 20.61 12.32
CA MET A 1 0.86 20.72 10.87
C MET A 1 -0.47 20.95 10.16
N THR A 2 -0.69 22.14 9.60
CA THR A 2 -1.87 22.46 8.81
C THR A 2 -1.90 21.58 7.55
N LYS A 3 -2.96 20.78 7.37
CA LYS A 3 -3.17 19.98 6.15
C LYS A 3 -3.32 20.94 4.97
N SER A 4 -2.27 21.14 4.18
CA SER A 4 -2.41 21.86 2.92
C SER A 4 -3.16 20.96 1.94
N SER A 5 -4.47 21.17 1.82
CA SER A 5 -5.33 20.39 0.94
C SER A 5 -4.85 20.43 -0.53
N ILE A 6 -4.19 21.52 -0.94
CA ILE A 6 -3.63 21.69 -2.29
C ILE A 6 -2.51 20.68 -2.54
N LYS A 7 -1.55 20.55 -1.61
CA LYS A 7 -0.42 19.61 -1.75
C LYS A 7 -0.89 18.16 -1.80
N ILE A 8 -1.88 17.81 -0.98
CA ILE A 8 -2.47 16.46 -0.98
C ILE A 8 -3.19 16.19 -2.30
N ARG A 9 -3.99 17.14 -2.80
CA ARG A 9 -4.66 17.01 -4.12
C ARG A 9 -3.65 16.86 -5.26
N LEU A 10 -2.58 17.65 -5.24
CA LEU A 10 -1.52 17.54 -6.24
C LEU A 10 -0.85 16.16 -6.19
N ALA A 11 -0.53 15.65 -4.99
CA ALA A 11 0.04 14.31 -4.84
C ALA A 11 -0.90 13.22 -5.36
N ALA A 12 -2.21 13.33 -5.08
CA ALA A 12 -3.21 12.40 -5.63
C ALA A 12 -3.28 12.45 -7.16
N GLN A 13 -3.21 13.65 -7.76
CA GLN A 13 -3.14 13.80 -9.21
C GLN A 13 -1.87 13.16 -9.79
N LYS A 14 -0.73 13.30 -9.11
CA LYS A 14 0.53 12.66 -9.53
C LYS A 14 0.43 11.14 -9.50
N ILE A 15 -0.15 10.55 -8.44
CA ILE A 15 -0.43 9.11 -8.39
C ILE A 15 -1.32 8.67 -9.56
N GLN A 16 -2.40 9.40 -9.83
CA GLN A 16 -3.32 9.10 -10.94
C GLN A 16 -2.66 9.21 -12.32
N ALA A 17 -1.64 10.06 -12.44
CA ALA A 17 -0.82 10.18 -13.65
C ALA A 17 0.29 9.12 -13.75
N GLY A 18 0.36 8.15 -12.84
CA GLY A 18 1.38 7.09 -12.82
C GLY A 18 2.72 7.50 -12.22
N GLU A 19 2.80 8.66 -11.55
CA GLU A 19 4.03 9.11 -10.90
C GLU A 19 4.22 8.51 -9.50
N VAL A 20 5.49 8.40 -9.07
CA VAL A 20 5.87 7.97 -7.72
C VAL A 20 5.95 9.19 -6.80
N ILE A 21 5.32 9.11 -5.64
CA ILE A 21 5.38 10.15 -4.61
C ILE A 21 6.11 9.66 -3.36
N ALA A 22 6.71 10.60 -2.63
CA ALA A 22 7.14 10.39 -1.25
C ALA A 22 6.06 10.90 -0.29
N TYR A 23 5.71 10.12 0.71
CA TYR A 23 4.69 10.50 1.70
C TYR A 23 5.09 10.05 3.12
N PRO A 24 4.75 10.84 4.15
CA PRO A 24 5.04 10.48 5.53
C PRO A 24 4.13 9.34 6.00
N THR A 25 4.69 8.43 6.78
CA THR A 25 3.94 7.48 7.60
C THR A 25 4.33 7.61 9.08
N GLU A 26 3.78 6.77 9.95
CA GLU A 26 3.99 6.82 11.40
C GLU A 26 5.46 6.73 11.80
N ALA A 27 6.26 5.92 11.09
CA ALA A 27 7.65 5.64 11.44
C ALA A 27 8.65 6.24 10.46
N VAL A 28 8.38 6.13 9.15
CA VAL A 28 9.30 6.50 8.08
C VAL A 28 8.55 7.08 6.89
N TYR A 29 9.27 7.76 6.00
CA TYR A 29 8.73 8.11 4.69
C TYR A 29 8.59 6.87 3.80
N GLY A 30 7.44 6.75 3.15
CA GLY A 30 7.20 5.77 2.09
C GLY A 30 7.40 6.40 0.71
N LEU A 31 7.80 5.56 -0.25
CA LEU A 31 7.64 5.84 -1.68
C LEU A 31 6.48 4.99 -2.17
N GLY A 32 5.54 5.59 -2.91
CA GLY A 32 4.37 4.88 -3.41
C GLY A 32 3.79 5.47 -4.68
N CYS A 33 2.94 4.68 -5.31
CA CYS A 33 2.26 4.94 -6.56
C CYS A 33 0.93 4.18 -6.57
N ASP A 34 0.19 4.23 -7.68
CA ASP A 34 -0.98 3.38 -7.88
C ASP A 34 -0.52 1.90 -7.97
N PRO A 35 -1.02 0.99 -7.11
CA PRO A 35 -0.61 -0.41 -7.12
C PRO A 35 -1.06 -1.20 -8.36
N LEU A 36 -2.09 -0.72 -9.07
CA LEU A 36 -2.60 -1.36 -10.27
C LEU A 36 -1.96 -0.82 -11.56
N ASN A 37 -1.16 0.24 -11.46
CA ASN A 37 -0.36 0.74 -12.57
C ASN A 37 1.01 0.05 -12.58
N GLU A 38 1.16 -0.96 -13.44
CA GLU A 38 2.40 -1.76 -13.55
C GLU A 38 3.64 -0.88 -13.82
N GLU A 39 3.54 0.08 -14.73
CA GLU A 39 4.65 0.97 -15.08
C GLU A 39 5.09 1.80 -13.86
N ALA A 40 4.14 2.34 -13.10
CA ALA A 40 4.42 3.11 -11.89
C ALA A 40 5.10 2.23 -10.81
N VAL A 41 4.67 0.98 -10.68
CA VAL A 41 5.26 -0.01 -9.76
C VAL A 41 6.70 -0.36 -10.19
N LEU A 42 6.94 -0.59 -11.48
CA LEU A 42 8.28 -0.87 -11.99
C LEU A 42 9.22 0.33 -11.80
N ASN A 43 8.73 1.56 -12.01
CA ASN A 43 9.46 2.79 -11.72
C ASN A 43 9.81 2.92 -10.23
N LEU A 44 8.84 2.60 -9.34
CA LEU A 44 9.07 2.56 -7.90
C LEU A 44 10.15 1.53 -7.51
N LEU A 45 10.11 0.33 -8.08
CA LEU A 45 11.10 -0.73 -7.84
C LEU A 45 12.50 -0.30 -8.30
N ALA A 46 12.59 0.32 -9.48
CA ALA A 46 13.84 0.85 -10.03
C ALA A 46 14.43 1.94 -9.13
N LEU A 47 13.62 2.91 -8.69
CA LEU A 47 14.04 3.96 -7.74
C LEU A 47 14.56 3.37 -6.43
N LYS A 48 13.92 2.31 -5.92
CA LYS A 48 14.34 1.62 -4.70
C LYS A 48 15.50 0.65 -4.91
N LYS A 49 15.95 0.44 -6.15
CA LYS A 49 16.92 -0.61 -6.52
C LYS A 49 16.53 -1.98 -5.94
N ARG A 50 15.24 -2.32 -6.04
CA ARG A 50 14.63 -3.49 -5.40
C ARG A 50 14.17 -4.50 -6.45
N SER A 51 14.48 -5.78 -6.27
CA SER A 51 13.90 -6.86 -7.10
C SER A 51 12.39 -6.95 -6.89
N ILE A 52 11.67 -7.18 -7.98
CA ILE A 52 10.23 -7.47 -8.02
C ILE A 52 9.87 -8.71 -7.18
N ASP A 53 10.75 -9.71 -7.10
CA ASP A 53 10.50 -10.98 -6.41
C ASP A 53 10.19 -10.82 -4.92
N LYS A 54 10.63 -9.71 -4.32
CA LYS A 54 10.43 -9.43 -2.89
C LYS A 54 9.04 -8.90 -2.56
N GLY A 55 8.22 -8.58 -3.57
CA GLY A 55 6.93 -7.93 -3.40
C GLY A 55 7.00 -6.54 -2.74
N LEU A 56 5.82 -5.96 -2.54
CA LEU A 56 5.59 -4.63 -1.97
C LEU A 56 4.55 -4.68 -0.84
N ILE A 57 4.44 -3.58 -0.11
CA ILE A 57 3.44 -3.39 0.93
C ILE A 57 2.35 -2.48 0.37
N LEU A 58 1.08 -2.94 0.35
CA LEU A 58 -0.04 -2.03 0.09
C LEU A 58 -0.40 -1.27 1.36
N ILE A 59 -0.45 0.06 1.25
CA ILE A 59 -0.89 0.94 2.32
C ILE A 59 -2.27 1.50 1.94
N ALA A 60 -3.22 1.40 2.87
CA ALA A 60 -4.59 1.85 2.68
C ALA A 60 -5.07 2.70 3.87
N SER A 61 -6.14 3.45 3.66
CA SER A 61 -6.79 4.24 4.72
C SER A 61 -7.87 3.47 5.47
N SER A 62 -8.34 2.36 4.91
CA SER A 62 -9.30 1.45 5.54
C SER A 62 -9.10 0.00 5.08
N LEU A 63 -9.62 -0.96 5.84
CA LEU A 63 -9.60 -2.37 5.47
C LEU A 63 -10.36 -2.61 4.16
N THR A 64 -11.47 -1.90 3.92
CA THR A 64 -12.31 -2.06 2.73
C THR A 64 -11.56 -1.84 1.41
N GLN A 65 -10.54 -0.99 1.39
CA GLN A 65 -9.70 -0.81 0.20
C GLN A 65 -8.80 -2.04 -0.09
N LEU A 66 -8.49 -2.82 0.94
CA LEU A 66 -7.62 -4.00 0.85
C LEU A 66 -8.41 -5.29 0.63
N GLU A 67 -9.66 -5.37 1.07
CA GLU A 67 -10.51 -6.56 0.95
C GLU A 67 -10.50 -7.20 -0.44
N PRO A 68 -10.57 -6.44 -1.56
CA PRO A 68 -10.54 -7.04 -2.90
C PRO A 68 -9.25 -7.81 -3.20
N TYR A 69 -8.14 -7.48 -2.55
CA TYR A 69 -6.83 -8.08 -2.79
C TYR A 69 -6.55 -9.29 -1.91
N LEU A 70 -7.35 -9.51 -0.86
CA LEU A 70 -7.01 -10.42 0.23
C LEU A 70 -8.03 -11.55 0.36
N GLN A 71 -7.54 -12.74 0.71
CA GLN A 71 -8.39 -13.83 1.16
C GLN A 71 -8.58 -13.68 2.68
N LEU A 72 -9.71 -13.09 3.06
CA LEU A 72 -10.05 -12.83 4.47
C LEU A 72 -11.13 -13.80 4.95
N ASN A 73 -10.86 -14.45 6.09
CA ASN A 73 -11.89 -15.09 6.91
C ASN A 73 -12.17 -14.23 8.15
N ASP A 74 -13.21 -14.59 8.92
CA ASP A 74 -13.63 -13.80 10.08
C ASP A 74 -12.56 -13.71 11.18
N GLU A 75 -11.75 -14.77 11.33
CA GLU A 75 -10.66 -14.79 12.31
C GLU A 75 -9.55 -13.79 11.94
N ILE A 76 -9.09 -13.80 10.68
CA ILE A 76 -8.08 -12.86 10.17
C ILE A 76 -8.63 -11.44 10.26
N ARG A 77 -9.88 -11.24 9.85
CA ARG A 77 -10.57 -9.94 9.92
C ARG A 77 -10.55 -9.37 11.34
N SER A 78 -10.92 -10.17 12.33
CA SER A 78 -10.91 -9.76 13.74
C SER A 78 -9.50 -9.39 14.23
N LYS A 79 -8.50 -10.22 13.90
CA LYS A 79 -7.09 -9.98 14.29
C LYS A 79 -6.53 -8.69 13.69
N VAL A 80 -6.77 -8.44 12.40
CA VAL A 80 -6.23 -7.24 11.76
C VAL A 80 -6.91 -5.98 12.29
N GLN A 81 -8.24 -6.02 12.48
CA GLN A 81 -9.01 -4.90 13.05
C GLN A 81 -8.57 -4.54 14.47
N ALA A 82 -8.12 -5.49 15.27
CA ALA A 82 -7.59 -5.22 16.60
C ALA A 82 -6.27 -4.42 16.59
N THR A 83 -5.55 -4.39 15.46
CA THR A 83 -4.23 -3.74 15.33
C THR A 83 -4.23 -2.52 14.42
N TRP A 84 -5.30 -2.32 13.65
CA TRP A 84 -5.42 -1.27 12.64
C TRP A 84 -6.51 -0.27 12.99
N PRO A 85 -6.34 1.02 12.64
CA PRO A 85 -5.21 1.62 11.93
C PRO A 85 -3.97 1.76 12.83
N GLY A 86 -2.77 1.55 12.26
CA GLY A 86 -1.54 1.60 13.05
C GLY A 86 -0.29 1.14 12.30
N PRO A 87 0.84 0.99 13.01
CA PRO A 87 2.12 0.65 12.41
C PRO A 87 2.27 -0.84 12.05
N VAL A 88 1.29 -1.68 12.39
CA VAL A 88 1.36 -3.13 12.17
C VAL A 88 1.17 -3.45 10.69
N THR A 89 2.04 -4.27 10.11
CA THR A 89 1.88 -4.82 8.76
C THR A 89 1.54 -6.29 8.87
N TRP A 90 0.53 -6.73 8.14
CA TRP A 90 0.12 -8.13 8.08
C TRP A 90 0.48 -8.73 6.72
N ILE A 91 0.83 -10.01 6.71
CA ILE A 91 1.01 -10.82 5.50
C ILE A 91 -0.18 -11.76 5.41
N ILE A 92 -0.99 -11.61 4.37
CA ILE A 92 -2.27 -12.32 4.21
C ILE A 92 -2.29 -12.96 2.82
N PRO A 93 -2.84 -14.19 2.65
CA PRO A 93 -2.98 -14.79 1.33
C PRO A 93 -3.68 -13.84 0.36
N ALA A 94 -3.10 -13.66 -0.82
CA ALA A 94 -3.63 -12.76 -1.84
C ALA A 94 -4.72 -13.44 -2.67
N GLN A 95 -5.64 -12.67 -3.24
CA GLN A 95 -6.54 -13.20 -4.27
C GLN A 95 -5.74 -13.60 -5.52
N THR A 96 -6.24 -14.56 -6.28
CA THR A 96 -5.54 -15.10 -7.47
C THR A 96 -5.33 -14.07 -8.58
N TRP A 97 -6.16 -13.02 -8.63
CA TRP A 97 -6.05 -11.95 -9.61
C TRP A 97 -4.95 -10.93 -9.28
N VAL A 98 -4.45 -10.91 -8.03
CA VAL A 98 -3.47 -9.90 -7.60
C VAL A 98 -2.19 -10.03 -8.43
N PRO A 99 -1.72 -8.94 -9.07
CA PRO A 99 -0.56 -9.01 -9.93
C PRO A 99 0.74 -9.40 -9.22
N GLN A 100 1.61 -10.12 -9.93
CA GLN A 100 2.92 -10.56 -9.42
C GLN A 100 3.84 -9.39 -9.09
N TRP A 101 3.68 -8.21 -9.70
CA TRP A 101 4.47 -7.03 -9.32
C TRP A 101 4.14 -6.50 -7.92
N LEU A 102 3.02 -6.93 -7.33
CA LEU A 102 2.67 -6.65 -5.94
C LEU A 102 3.13 -7.74 -4.98
N THR A 103 2.87 -9.01 -5.31
CA THR A 103 3.18 -10.16 -4.45
C THR A 103 4.65 -10.62 -4.54
N GLY A 104 5.33 -10.30 -5.63
CA GLY A 104 6.60 -10.93 -5.99
C GLY A 104 6.41 -12.43 -6.18
N GLN A 105 7.39 -13.22 -5.76
CA GLN A 105 7.37 -14.70 -5.85
C GLN A 105 6.39 -15.37 -4.87
N HIS A 106 5.65 -14.60 -4.06
CA HIS A 106 4.81 -15.11 -2.99
C HIS A 106 3.34 -15.24 -3.42
N SER A 107 2.60 -16.09 -2.72
CA SER A 107 1.13 -16.20 -2.84
C SER A 107 0.38 -15.28 -1.83
N SER A 108 1.12 -14.47 -1.08
CA SER A 108 0.61 -13.58 -0.05
C SER A 108 1.00 -12.14 -0.33
N LEU A 109 0.26 -11.21 0.29
CA LEU A 109 0.46 -9.78 0.15
C LEU A 109 0.70 -9.15 1.52
N ALA A 110 1.71 -8.30 1.59
CA ALA A 110 1.95 -7.47 2.77
C ALA A 110 1.04 -6.24 2.70
N VAL A 111 0.29 -5.97 3.75
CA VAL A 111 -0.71 -4.91 3.78
C VAL A 111 -0.70 -4.15 5.11
N ARG A 112 -1.07 -2.87 5.09
CA ARG A 112 -1.22 -2.03 6.28
C ARG A 112 -2.33 -1.01 6.10
N VAL A 113 -3.14 -0.84 7.15
CA VAL A 113 -4.03 0.32 7.29
C VAL A 113 -3.35 1.38 8.16
N THR A 114 -3.05 2.55 7.58
CA THR A 114 -2.29 3.61 8.26
C THR A 114 -3.18 4.49 9.16
N ALA A 115 -2.65 4.87 10.32
CA ALA A 115 -3.16 5.91 11.20
C ALA A 115 -2.64 7.32 10.81
N HIS A 116 -1.63 7.43 9.94
CA HIS A 116 -0.99 8.70 9.62
C HIS A 116 -1.93 9.67 8.87
N PRO A 117 -2.17 10.90 9.39
CA PRO A 117 -3.25 11.77 8.92
C PRO A 117 -3.10 12.33 7.50
N ILE A 118 -1.91 12.22 6.90
CA ILE A 118 -1.61 12.62 5.51
C ILE A 118 -1.71 11.44 4.54
N ALA A 119 -1.47 10.21 5.02
CA ALA A 119 -1.44 9.01 4.18
C ALA A 119 -2.78 8.25 4.16
N LYS A 120 -3.80 8.80 4.82
CA LYS A 120 -5.19 8.35 4.76
C LYS A 120 -5.92 8.94 3.57
#